data_AF-A0A2V6KZW1-F1
#
_entry.id   AF-A0A2V6KZW1-F1
#
_cell.length_a   1.000
_cell.length_b   1.000
_cell.length_c   1.000
_cell.angle_alpha   90.00
_cell.angle_beta   90.00
_cell.angle_gamma   90.00
#
_symmetry.space_group_name_H-M   'P 1'
#
loop_
_entity.id
_entity.type
_entity.pdbx_description
1 polymer ?
#
loop_
_entity_poly.entity_id
_entity_poly.type
_entity_poly.pdbx_seq_one_letter_code
_entity_poly.pdbx_strand_id
1 'polypeptide(L)'
;CGQCTPCREGSLWMQKITDRMLRGGGVTEDPRTLKTIGDNIAGRTICAFGEACAWPTQSFVAKFAEEFAARATKPAPPPLPPEYTPEALIEEEQIPTTPMAHDPGWERAGASGTI
;
A
#
# COMPACT_ATOMS: atom_id res chain seq x y z
N CYS A 1 9.21 -4.13 -10.44
CA CYS A 1 9.11 -4.91 -11.69
C CYS A 1 8.19 -6.14 -11.56
N GLY A 2 8.00 -6.72 -10.36
CA GLY A 2 7.10 -7.85 -10.18
C GLY A 2 7.72 -9.23 -10.44
N GLN A 3 9.02 -9.33 -10.67
CA GLN A 3 9.67 -10.61 -11.00
C GLN A 3 9.75 -11.58 -9.80
N CYS A 4 10.14 -11.09 -8.62
CA CYS A 4 10.23 -11.91 -7.43
C CYS A 4 8.89 -11.90 -6.69
N THR A 5 8.25 -13.06 -6.52
CA THR A 5 7.04 -13.21 -5.68
C THR A 5 7.16 -12.59 -4.29
N PRO A 6 8.23 -12.85 -3.50
CA PRO A 6 8.32 -12.24 -2.17
C PRO A 6 8.33 -10.71 -2.24
N CYS A 7 9.02 -10.11 -3.22
CA CYS A 7 9.00 -8.66 -3.41
C CYS A 7 7.62 -8.15 -3.88
N ARG A 8 7.04 -8.75 -4.92
CA ARG A 8 5.79 -8.29 -5.55
C ARG A 8 4.62 -8.32 -4.58
N GLU A 9 4.44 -9.46 -3.91
CA GLU A 9 3.35 -9.63 -2.96
C GLU A 9 3.70 -8.93 -1.63
N GLY A 10 4.91 -9.15 -1.12
CA GLY A 10 5.32 -8.64 0.19
C GLY A 10 5.30 -7.12 0.26
N SER A 11 5.77 -6.40 -0.78
CA SER A 11 5.69 -4.93 -0.79
C SER A 11 4.24 -4.42 -0.78
N LEU A 12 3.34 -5.10 -1.49
CA LEU A 12 1.92 -4.75 -1.52
C LEU A 12 1.26 -4.99 -0.15
N TRP A 13 1.57 -6.11 0.51
CA TRP A 13 1.06 -6.39 1.85
C TRP A 13 1.57 -5.41 2.89
N MET A 14 2.87 -5.05 2.86
CA MET A 14 3.41 -4.02 3.74
C MET A 14 2.71 -2.68 3.53
N GLN A 15 2.53 -2.25 2.28
CA GLN A 15 1.80 -1.02 1.95
C GLN A 15 0.37 -1.04 2.51
N LYS A 16 -0.40 -2.10 2.25
CA LYS A 16 -1.79 -2.24 2.71
C LYS A 16 -1.92 -2.20 4.23
N ILE A 17 -1.00 -2.83 4.95
CA ILE A 17 -0.97 -2.79 6.42
C ILE A 17 -0.68 -1.36 6.88
N THR A 18 0.35 -0.71 6.35
CA THR A 18 0.71 0.65 6.76
C THR A 18 -0.37 1.68 6.42
N ASP A 19 -1.00 1.59 5.25
CA ASP A 19 -2.10 2.50 4.88
C ASP A 19 -3.31 2.32 5.80
N ARG A 20 -3.70 1.06 6.06
CA ARG A 20 -4.74 0.75 7.05
C ARG A 20 -4.43 1.33 8.43
N MET A 21 -3.19 1.20 8.90
CA MET A 21 -2.78 1.77 10.18
C MET A 21 -2.94 3.29 10.21
N LEU A 22 -2.57 3.98 9.12
CA LEU A 22 -2.72 5.44 8.99
C LEU A 22 -4.19 5.86 8.96
N ARG A 23 -5.07 5.05 8.37
CA ARG A 23 -6.53 5.24 8.35
C ARG A 23 -7.23 4.83 9.66
N GLY A 24 -6.50 4.57 10.74
CA GLY A 24 -7.05 4.24 12.06
C GLY A 24 -7.58 2.80 12.20
N GLY A 25 -7.15 1.90 11.32
CA GLY A 25 -7.46 0.47 11.36
C GLY A 25 -6.33 -0.40 11.90
N GLY A 26 -5.33 0.19 12.58
CA GLY A 26 -4.17 -0.53 13.09
C GLY A 26 -4.50 -1.46 14.25
N VAL A 27 -3.70 -2.52 14.40
CA VAL A 27 -3.80 -3.52 15.47
C VAL A 27 -2.45 -3.87 16.08
N THR A 28 -2.47 -4.51 17.25
CA THR A 28 -1.29 -4.91 18.01
C THR A 28 -0.37 -5.87 17.26
N GLU A 29 -0.89 -6.68 16.34
CA GLU A 29 -0.14 -7.68 15.58
C GLU A 29 0.57 -7.12 14.35
N ASP A 30 0.27 -5.88 13.95
CA ASP A 30 0.79 -5.28 12.72
C ASP A 30 2.32 -5.22 12.66
N PRO A 31 3.04 -4.81 13.73
CA PRO A 31 4.50 -4.74 13.69
C PRO A 31 5.13 -6.11 13.46
N ARG A 32 4.60 -7.15 14.13
CA ARG A 32 5.05 -8.53 13.95
C ARG A 32 4.81 -9.01 12.52
N THR A 33 3.66 -8.68 11.96
CA THR A 33 3.29 -9.06 10.58
C THR A 33 4.19 -8.37 9.56
N LEU A 34 4.40 -7.05 9.70
CA LEU A 34 5.31 -6.27 8.86
C LEU A 34 6.74 -6.81 8.91
N LYS A 35 7.26 -7.12 10.10
CA LYS A 35 8.58 -7.74 10.25
C LYS A 35 8.64 -9.09 9.55
N THR A 36 7.63 -9.94 9.74
CA THR A 36 7.56 -11.27 9.11
C THR A 36 7.58 -11.16 7.59
N ILE A 37 6.88 -10.19 7.01
CA ILE A 37 6.91 -9.95 5.56
C ILE A 37 8.31 -9.50 5.14
N GLY A 38 8.91 -8.53 5.83
CA GLY A 38 10.28 -8.08 5.54
C GLY A 38 11.31 -9.20 5.59
N ASP A 39 11.24 -10.08 6.60
CA ASP A 39 12.12 -11.25 6.74
C ASP A 39 11.97 -12.27 5.59
N ASN A 40 10.80 -12.33 4.95
CA ASN A 40 10.53 -13.17 3.78
C ASN A 40 10.94 -12.52 2.45
N ILE A 41 11.20 -11.21 2.43
CA ILE A 41 11.74 -10.49 1.27
C ILE A 41 13.27 -10.52 1.31
N ALA A 42 13.86 -10.14 2.44
CA ALA A 42 15.30 -10.02 2.61
C ALA A 42 16.03 -11.33 2.26
N GLY A 43 17.07 -11.24 1.45
CA GLY A 43 17.88 -12.36 0.95
C GLY A 43 17.18 -13.26 -0.08
N ARG A 44 15.96 -12.93 -0.53
CA ARG A 44 15.13 -13.80 -1.40
C ARG A 44 14.67 -13.10 -2.67
N THR A 45 15.35 -12.04 -3.07
CA THR A 45 15.03 -11.24 -4.27
C THR A 45 16.25 -11.08 -5.17
N ILE A 46 16.02 -10.92 -6.48
CA ILE A 46 17.09 -10.84 -7.48
C ILE A 46 17.77 -9.46 -7.53
N CYS A 47 17.07 -8.39 -7.14
CA CYS A 47 17.60 -7.02 -7.19
C CYS A 47 17.52 -6.33 -5.82
N ALA A 48 18.29 -5.25 -5.68
CA ALA A 48 18.43 -4.50 -4.43
C ALA A 48 17.12 -3.83 -3.95
N PHE A 49 16.11 -3.71 -4.81
CA PHE A 49 14.82 -3.14 -4.42
C PHE A 49 14.12 -3.95 -3.32
N GLY A 50 14.29 -5.28 -3.31
CA GLY A 50 13.73 -6.12 -2.25
C GLY A 50 14.29 -5.78 -0.87
N GLU A 51 15.61 -5.63 -0.76
CA GLU A 51 16.25 -5.18 0.48
C GLU A 51 15.83 -3.75 0.83
N ALA A 52 15.75 -2.87 -0.17
CA ALA A 52 15.37 -1.48 0.01
C ALA A 52 13.94 -1.29 0.56
N CYS A 53 13.01 -2.23 0.37
CA CYS A 53 11.70 -2.18 1.00
C CYS A 53 11.64 -2.96 2.34
N ALA A 54 12.42 -4.03 2.49
CA ALA A 54 12.43 -4.87 3.68
C ALA A 54 13.16 -4.21 4.87
N TRP A 55 14.39 -3.73 4.68
CA TRP A 55 15.22 -3.22 5.78
C TRP A 55 14.64 -1.99 6.46
N PRO A 56 14.08 -0.99 5.75
CA PRO A 56 13.42 0.13 6.41
C PRO A 56 12.22 -0.31 7.25
N THR A 57 11.41 -1.23 6.73
CA THR A 57 10.24 -1.75 7.45
C THR A 57 10.65 -2.47 8.74
N GLN A 58 11.65 -3.36 8.67
CA GLN A 58 12.20 -4.05 9.83
C GLN A 58 12.79 -3.08 10.86
N SER A 59 13.54 -2.08 10.38
CA SER A 59 14.14 -1.04 11.22
C SER A 59 13.08 -0.23 11.95
N PHE A 60 12.04 0.22 11.25
CA PHE A 60 10.97 1.02 11.84
C PHE A 60 10.20 0.26 12.91
N VAL A 61 9.85 -1.00 12.64
CA VAL A 61 9.21 -1.86 13.64
C VAL A 61 10.10 -2.04 14.88
N ALA A 62 11.41 -2.20 14.70
CA ALA A 62 12.34 -2.38 15.81
C ALA A 62 12.60 -1.10 16.62
N LYS A 63 12.61 0.07 15.96
CA LYS A 63 13.00 1.35 16.57
C LYS A 63 11.83 2.14 17.12
N PHE A 64 10.65 2.03 16.53
CA PHE A 64 9.48 2.88 16.84
C PHE A 64 8.31 2.07 17.38
N ALA A 65 8.57 1.01 18.16
CA ALA A 65 7.53 0.12 18.68
C ALA A 65 6.39 0.87 19.39
N GLU A 66 6.71 1.94 20.12
CA GLU A 66 5.71 2.78 20.81
C GLU A 66 4.77 3.50 19.83
N GLU A 67 5.26 3.97 18.69
CA GLU A 67 4.42 4.62 17.67
C GLU A 67 3.47 3.62 17.02
N PHE A 68 3.92 2.39 16.80
CA PHE A 68 3.05 1.33 16.31
C PHE A 68 1.97 0.97 17.34
N ALA A 69 2.35 0.85 18.62
CA ALA A 69 1.41 0.57 19.71
C ALA A 69 0.36 1.68 19.85
N ALA A 70 0.75 2.95 19.72
CA ALA A 70 -0.16 4.10 19.77
C ALA A 70 -1.20 4.10 18.62
N ARG A 71 -0.92 3.42 17.50
CA ARG A 71 -1.82 3.29 16.34
C ARG A 71 -2.69 2.03 16.37
N ALA A 72 -2.50 1.14 17.34
CA ALA A 72 -3.29 -0.07 17.50
C ALA A 72 -4.64 0.24 18.17
N THR A 73 -5.61 0.70 17.38
CA THR A 73 -6.94 1.14 17.85
C THR A 73 -8.01 0.06 17.72
N LYS A 74 -7.79 -0.96 16.88
CA LYS A 74 -8.75 -2.04 16.62
C LYS A 74 -8.32 -3.35 17.31
N PRO A 75 -9.27 -4.20 17.71
CA PRO A 75 -8.97 -5.47 18.39
C PRO A 75 -8.51 -6.58 17.42
N ALA A 76 -8.84 -6.46 16.14
CA ALA A 76 -8.45 -7.43 15.11
C ALA A 76 -8.30 -6.71 13.76
N PRO A 77 -7.35 -7.15 12.92
CA PRO A 77 -7.18 -6.56 11.60
C PRO A 77 -8.40 -6.95 10.75
N PRO A 78 -9.05 -6.00 10.05
CA PRO A 78 -10.05 -6.36 9.05
C PRO A 78 -9.41 -7.26 7.99
N PRO A 79 -10.20 -8.09 7.28
CA PRO A 79 -9.70 -8.88 6.17
C PRO A 79 -8.95 -7.97 5.19
N LEU A 80 -7.77 -8.40 4.75
CA LEU A 80 -6.96 -7.64 3.82
C LEU A 80 -7.36 -8.01 2.38
N PRO A 81 -7.43 -7.05 1.43
CA PRO A 81 -7.09 -5.63 1.55
C PRO A 81 -8.04 -4.88 2.51
N PRO A 82 -7.58 -3.81 3.20
CA PRO A 82 -8.51 -2.98 3.97
C PRO A 82 -9.65 -2.64 3.01
N GLU A 83 -10.90 -2.85 3.42
CA GLU A 83 -12.06 -2.63 2.57
C GLU A 83 -12.08 -1.17 2.10
N TYR A 84 -11.40 -0.88 1.00
CA TYR A 84 -11.72 0.27 0.19
C TYR A 84 -12.99 -0.15 -0.52
N THR A 85 -14.13 0.29 0.01
CA THR A 85 -15.36 0.10 -0.71
C THR A 85 -15.20 0.79 -2.06
N PRO A 86 -15.71 0.23 -3.17
CA PRO A 86 -15.60 0.86 -4.47
C PRO A 86 -15.99 2.35 -4.45
N GLU A 87 -16.95 2.70 -3.60
CA GLU A 87 -17.43 4.08 -3.40
C GLU A 87 -16.33 4.99 -2.82
N ALA A 88 -15.56 4.52 -1.82
CA ALA A 88 -14.47 5.29 -1.24
C ALA A 88 -13.30 5.50 -2.22
N LEU A 89 -13.07 4.53 -3.12
CA LEU A 89 -12.07 4.68 -4.19
C LEU A 89 -12.54 5.66 -5.27
N ILE A 90 -13.82 5.61 -5.65
CA ILE A 90 -14.42 6.51 -6.64
C ILE A 90 -14.39 7.97 -6.17
N GLU A 91 -14.56 8.23 -4.87
CA GLU A 91 -14.42 9.59 -4.31
C GLU A 91 -12.97 10.10 -4.32
N GLU A 92 -11.98 9.24 -4.03
CA GLU A 92 -10.55 9.61 -4.00
C GLU A 92 -9.95 9.75 -5.43
N GLU A 93 -10.51 9.09 -6.45
CA GLU A 93 -9.92 8.93 -7.80
C GLU A 93 -10.55 9.82 -8.90
N GLN A 94 -11.20 10.93 -8.55
CA GLN A 94 -11.68 11.90 -9.54
C GLN A 94 -10.50 12.61 -10.23
N ILE A 95 -10.01 12.06 -11.32
CA ILE A 95 -8.91 12.64 -12.10
C ILE A 95 -9.51 13.68 -13.06
N PRO A 96 -9.18 14.98 -12.94
CA PRO A 96 -9.64 15.98 -13.88
C PRO A 96 -8.98 15.74 -15.25
N THR A 97 -9.77 15.36 -16.25
CA THR A 97 -9.26 15.19 -17.60
C THR A 97 -9.12 16.57 -18.25
N THR A 98 -7.90 16.93 -18.68
CA THR A 98 -7.68 18.10 -19.54
C THR A 98 -7.86 17.68 -21.00
N PRO A 99 -8.63 18.42 -21.82
CA PRO A 99 -8.75 18.12 -23.25
C PRO A 99 -7.37 18.15 -23.92
N MET A 100 -7.02 17.11 -24.66
CA MET A 100 -5.78 17.12 -25.44
C MET A 100 -5.93 18.12 -26.61
N ALA A 101 -4.86 18.88 -26.89
CA ALA A 101 -4.89 19.97 -27.89
C ALA A 101 -5.09 19.49 -29.34
N HIS A 102 -5.03 18.19 -29.61
CA HIS A 102 -5.14 17.62 -30.94
C HIS A 102 -5.98 16.34 -30.89
N ASP A 103 -7.31 16.47 -31.05
CA ASP A 103 -8.28 15.38 -30.99
C ASP A 103 -8.48 14.75 -32.40
N PRO A 104 -8.12 13.47 -32.62
CA PRO A 104 -8.34 12.79 -33.90
C PRO A 104 -9.78 12.23 -34.08
N GLY A 105 -10.73 12.58 -33.21
CA GLY A 105 -12.16 12.33 -33.40
C GLY A 105 -12.65 10.91 -33.06
N TRP A 106 -11.83 10.09 -32.40
CA TRP A 106 -12.21 8.74 -31.94
C TRP A 106 -12.40 8.64 -30.42
N GLU A 107 -12.15 9.73 -29.69
CA GLU A 107 -12.07 9.74 -28.25
C GLU A 107 -13.12 10.68 -27.64
N ARG A 108 -14.06 10.10 -26.89
CA ARG A 108 -14.65 10.79 -25.74
C ARG A 108 -13.64 10.91 -24.57
N ALA A 109 -12.35 10.72 -24.83
CA ALA A 109 -11.28 11.02 -23.88
C ALA A 109 -11.00 12.53 -23.98
N GLY A 110 -11.43 13.28 -22.96
CA GLY A 110 -11.21 14.73 -22.88
C GLY A 110 -12.47 15.60 -22.90
N ALA A 111 -13.68 15.04 -22.87
CA ALA A 111 -14.83 15.83 -22.43
C ALA A 111 -14.66 16.14 -20.94
N SER A 112 -14.81 17.40 -20.50
CA SER A 112 -14.66 17.72 -19.08
C SER A 112 -15.68 16.92 -18.27
N GLY A 113 -15.20 15.98 -17.48
CA GLY A 113 -16.04 15.06 -16.77
C GLY A 113 -15.26 14.37 -15.67
N THR A 114 -16.01 13.90 -14.69
CA THR A 114 -15.53 12.95 -13.71
C THR A 114 -15.76 11.56 -14.30
N ILE A 115 -14.70 10.78 -14.51
CA ILE A 115 -14.81 9.33 -14.75
C ILE A 115 -14.95 8.59 -13.43
#